data_AF-A0A4S2HEJ8-F1
#
_entry.id   AF-A0A4S2HEJ8-F1
#
_cell.length_a   1.000
_cell.length_b   1.000
_cell.length_c   1.000
_cell.angle_alpha   90.00
_cell.angle_beta   90.00
_cell.angle_gamma   90.00
#
_symmetry.space_group_name_H-M   'P 1'
#
loop_
_entity.id
_entity.type
_entity.pdbx_description
1 polymer ?
#
loop_
_entity_poly.entity_id
_entity_poly.type
_entity_poly.pdbx_seq_one_letter_code
_entity_poly.pdbx_strand_id
1 'polypeptide(L)'
;MKRYVIALAVIAAIGAWLVLHDSSTRIYEFSGVEGPTAPTLISGAEPARVRDYERGGTNRLAVLVTDPASNWLGLVRGFKAHGIPFTMTRDPARAMGHEVVLAYPSISGRLLPAEALSGLADHVRRGGTVLTFDLAGGGLEALFGVASRHPGRGRSEIRWLDASLAPGDRLTRFNSPRAEAQVGSYGIVPTTAVRMANFDDGTAAAVCRRAGGRACILGLDLGSLTNRAMNGRSEQVSAQAVNSYDPSLDLMYRWIRDLYVEGEDTPYLIGTAPAGWQGSLILTHDIDFTRSVANAPHFAQAVRSRNQSATFFIQTRVIRDWNDDVFFNEENLEPMRETAQGMEIGSHSVSHSRSFASFPLGSGSESYPDYRPFVESFTETRDGTVLGELRVSRFLLEEVLGVEVTSFRSGYLANHPALPEALAATGYRYSSTLAANTVLTHLPYQLAHARSGNALVPVWEFPVTIEDEKPPRLGDRFDAAVDVIDDVTGHGGVATVLIHPDITGHKLEFEERLMDHYAGRLWMGSLRQFGRWWSARSLAEVDFDGDAVAVTAPETLTDLVILFPKTGGSLVLDGVRGSQRVPVARP
;
A
#
# COMPACT_ATOMS: atom_id res chain seq x y z
N MET A 1 -66.95 5.53 32.20
CA MET A 1 -66.53 6.62 31.29
C MET A 1 -65.27 7.35 31.73
N LYS A 2 -65.19 7.99 32.91
CA LYS A 2 -64.00 8.77 33.34
C LYS A 2 -62.66 8.02 33.35
N ARG A 3 -62.63 6.72 33.69
CA ARG A 3 -61.39 5.90 33.71
C ARG A 3 -60.83 5.58 32.31
N TYR A 4 -61.69 5.47 31.31
CA TYR A 4 -61.27 5.21 29.92
C TYR A 4 -60.72 6.47 29.24
N VAL A 5 -61.25 7.65 29.58
CA VAL A 5 -60.76 8.94 29.07
C VAL A 5 -59.36 9.26 29.60
N ILE A 6 -59.09 8.94 30.88
CA ILE A 6 -57.76 9.14 31.49
C ILE A 6 -56.72 8.18 30.87
N ALA A 7 -57.08 6.90 30.63
CA ALA A 7 -56.18 5.94 30.00
C ALA A 7 -55.84 6.33 28.55
N LEU A 8 -56.81 6.81 27.77
CA LEU A 8 -56.58 7.33 26.42
C LEU A 8 -55.73 8.60 26.42
N ALA A 9 -55.91 9.51 27.39
CA ALA A 9 -55.09 10.70 27.52
C ALA A 9 -53.64 10.39 27.91
N VAL A 10 -53.41 9.38 28.75
CA VAL A 10 -52.06 8.92 29.13
C VAL A 10 -51.38 8.21 27.96
N ILE A 11 -52.10 7.37 27.20
CA ILE A 11 -51.55 6.72 26.00
C ILE A 11 -51.26 7.75 24.90
N ALA A 12 -52.13 8.76 24.73
CA ALA A 12 -51.89 9.85 23.79
C ALA A 12 -50.73 10.75 24.25
N ALA A 13 -50.56 10.97 25.55
CA ALA A 13 -49.43 11.70 26.11
C ALA A 13 -48.11 10.92 26.02
N ILE A 14 -48.13 9.59 26.19
CA ILE A 14 -46.96 8.72 25.98
C ILE A 14 -46.66 8.59 24.49
N GLY A 15 -47.67 8.48 23.63
CA GLY A 15 -47.50 8.47 22.17
C GLY A 15 -46.99 9.81 21.65
N ALA A 16 -47.51 10.93 22.16
CA ALA A 16 -47.01 12.26 21.86
C ALA A 16 -45.61 12.46 22.44
N TRP A 17 -45.32 11.97 23.65
CA TRP A 17 -43.98 12.03 24.24
C TRP A 17 -42.99 11.19 23.44
N LEU A 18 -43.34 9.98 22.99
CA LEU A 18 -42.50 9.15 22.11
C LEU A 18 -42.31 9.79 20.73
N VAL A 19 -43.34 10.41 20.15
CA VAL A 19 -43.22 11.14 18.87
C VAL A 19 -42.43 12.45 19.02
N LEU A 20 -42.48 13.10 20.19
CA LEU A 20 -41.72 14.31 20.54
C LEU A 20 -40.33 14.00 21.17
N HIS A 21 -40.02 12.73 21.47
CA HIS A 21 -38.68 12.27 21.87
C HIS A 21 -37.97 11.51 20.73
N ASP A 22 -38.71 10.98 19.76
CA ASP A 22 -38.18 10.53 18.46
C ASP A 22 -37.83 11.71 17.53
N SER A 23 -38.02 12.96 18.01
CA SER A 23 -37.68 14.19 17.31
C SER A 23 -36.32 14.79 17.72
N SER A 24 -35.38 14.00 18.26
CA SER A 24 -33.97 14.38 18.14
C SER A 24 -33.67 14.45 16.64
N THR A 25 -33.24 15.61 16.16
CA THR A 25 -33.03 15.89 14.73
C THR A 25 -32.29 14.75 14.04
N ARG A 26 -32.95 14.07 13.08
CA ARG A 26 -32.33 12.99 12.29
C ARG A 26 -31.12 13.47 11.48
N ILE A 27 -31.01 14.78 11.28
CA ILE A 27 -29.96 15.43 10.53
C ILE A 27 -29.54 16.66 11.33
N TYR A 28 -28.24 16.79 11.58
CA TYR A 28 -27.63 17.98 12.14
C TYR A 28 -27.08 18.85 11.01
N GLU A 29 -27.34 20.16 11.08
CA GLU A 29 -26.82 21.12 10.12
C GLU A 29 -26.08 22.26 10.84
N PHE A 30 -24.76 22.39 10.62
CA PHE A 30 -23.98 23.57 10.98
C PHE A 30 -24.53 24.83 10.31
N SER A 31 -24.82 25.84 11.11
CA SER A 31 -25.35 27.12 10.62
C SER A 31 -24.32 27.84 9.75
N GLY A 32 -24.71 28.21 8.52
CA GLY A 32 -23.88 29.01 7.62
C GLY A 32 -22.74 28.24 6.92
N VAL A 33 -22.70 26.91 7.05
CA VAL A 33 -21.71 26.05 6.38
C VAL A 33 -22.33 25.46 5.12
N GLU A 34 -21.72 25.70 3.95
CA GLU A 34 -22.16 25.18 2.67
C GLU A 34 -20.95 24.93 1.76
N GLY A 35 -20.86 23.75 1.16
CA GLY A 35 -19.76 23.39 0.25
C GLY A 35 -19.40 21.91 0.22
N PRO A 36 -18.40 21.51 -0.57
CA PRO A 36 -17.63 22.35 -1.48
C PRO A 36 -18.45 22.72 -2.73
N THR A 37 -18.41 24.00 -3.14
CA THR A 37 -19.23 24.52 -4.25
C THR A 37 -18.61 24.33 -5.63
N ALA A 38 -17.28 24.34 -5.74
CA ALA A 38 -16.59 24.08 -6.99
C ALA A 38 -16.74 22.59 -7.35
N PRO A 39 -17.09 22.22 -8.60
CA PRO A 39 -17.24 20.82 -8.96
C PRO A 39 -15.88 20.10 -9.00
N THR A 40 -15.85 18.84 -8.60
CA THR A 40 -14.69 17.96 -8.76
C THR A 40 -14.76 17.24 -10.10
N LEU A 41 -13.68 17.35 -10.87
CA LEU A 41 -13.54 16.67 -12.15
C LEU A 41 -12.52 15.54 -12.01
N ILE A 42 -12.94 14.33 -12.38
CA ILE A 42 -12.02 13.20 -12.50
C ILE A 42 -11.31 13.31 -13.85
N SER A 43 -10.00 13.48 -13.79
CA SER A 43 -9.17 13.50 -14.99
C SER A 43 -9.08 12.10 -15.59
N GLY A 44 -9.04 12.02 -16.92
CA GLY A 44 -8.79 10.76 -17.61
C GLY A 44 -7.41 10.18 -17.25
N ALA A 45 -7.28 8.86 -17.37
CA ALA A 45 -6.01 8.19 -17.20
C ALA A 45 -5.04 8.57 -18.33
N GLU A 46 -3.83 9.00 -17.96
CA GLU A 46 -2.70 9.11 -18.88
C GLU A 46 -1.89 7.79 -18.82
N PRO A 47 -1.95 6.92 -19.86
CA PRO A 47 -1.26 5.64 -19.83
C PRO A 47 0.25 5.84 -19.68
N ALA A 48 0.84 5.11 -18.74
CA ALA A 48 2.28 5.10 -18.55
C ALA A 48 2.95 4.49 -19.79
N ARG A 49 4.11 5.03 -20.18
CA ARG A 49 4.90 4.52 -21.30
C ARG A 49 6.24 4.02 -20.76
N VAL A 50 6.78 2.96 -21.36
CA VAL A 50 8.10 2.42 -20.97
C VAL A 50 9.17 3.52 -20.96
N ARG A 51 9.15 4.42 -21.95
CA ARG A 51 10.07 5.56 -22.06
C ARG A 51 10.05 6.54 -20.88
N ASP A 52 8.97 6.57 -20.11
CA ASP A 52 8.86 7.44 -18.94
C ASP A 52 9.80 6.95 -17.81
N TYR A 53 10.27 5.69 -17.87
CA TYR A 53 11.19 5.04 -16.94
C TYR A 53 12.54 4.68 -17.58
N GLU A 54 12.82 5.20 -18.78
CA GLU A 54 14.02 4.90 -19.56
C GLU A 54 15.15 5.92 -19.27
N ARG A 55 15.53 6.03 -17.99
CA ARG A 55 16.52 6.99 -17.48
C ARG A 55 17.46 6.31 -16.47
N GLY A 56 18.50 7.04 -16.06
CA GLY A 56 19.51 6.54 -15.12
C GLY A 56 20.74 5.93 -15.79
N GLY A 57 21.75 5.64 -14.98
CA GLY A 57 23.01 5.03 -15.38
C GLY A 57 22.94 3.51 -15.45
N THR A 58 24.07 2.92 -15.85
CA THR A 58 24.23 1.48 -16.12
C THR A 58 24.24 0.60 -14.88
N ASN A 59 24.37 1.19 -13.69
CA ASN A 59 24.50 0.46 -12.42
C ASN A 59 23.13 0.08 -11.81
N ARG A 60 22.05 0.30 -12.57
CA ARG A 60 20.67 -0.05 -12.20
C ARG A 60 20.30 -1.42 -12.75
N LEU A 61 19.29 -2.06 -12.16
CA LEU A 61 18.61 -3.20 -12.79
C LEU A 61 17.97 -2.77 -14.11
N ALA A 62 18.41 -3.31 -15.25
CA ALA A 62 17.75 -3.06 -16.53
C ALA A 62 16.58 -4.01 -16.73
N VAL A 63 15.40 -3.47 -17.01
CA VAL A 63 14.24 -4.25 -17.44
C VAL A 63 14.08 -4.10 -18.95
N LEU A 64 14.42 -5.16 -19.68
CA LEU A 64 14.12 -5.29 -21.11
C LEU A 64 12.65 -5.66 -21.27
N VAL A 65 11.81 -4.68 -21.62
CA VAL A 65 10.39 -4.87 -21.87
C VAL A 65 10.19 -5.42 -23.27
N THR A 66 10.06 -6.74 -23.37
CA THR A 66 9.89 -7.50 -24.62
C THR A 66 8.47 -7.39 -25.18
N ASP A 67 7.47 -7.13 -24.32
CA ASP A 67 6.09 -6.82 -24.71
C ASP A 67 5.57 -5.58 -23.96
N PRO A 68 5.36 -4.42 -24.62
CA PRO A 68 4.85 -3.22 -23.97
C PRO A 68 3.37 -3.31 -23.54
N ALA A 69 2.62 -4.32 -24.00
CA ALA A 69 1.23 -4.57 -23.59
C ALA A 69 1.13 -5.45 -22.32
N SER A 70 2.26 -5.91 -21.79
CA SER A 70 2.34 -6.71 -20.56
C SER A 70 2.15 -5.87 -19.29
N ASN A 71 2.08 -6.53 -18.12
CA ASN A 71 1.91 -5.88 -16.81
C ASN A 71 3.18 -5.20 -16.25
N TRP A 72 4.02 -4.60 -17.09
CA TRP A 72 5.34 -4.07 -16.69
C TRP A 72 5.24 -2.92 -15.68
N LEU A 73 4.14 -2.18 -15.67
CA LEU A 73 3.91 -1.13 -14.67
C LEU A 73 3.74 -1.70 -13.24
N GLY A 74 3.33 -2.96 -13.11
CA GLY A 74 3.36 -3.66 -11.83
C GLY A 74 4.80 -3.78 -11.30
N LEU A 75 5.76 -4.07 -12.18
CA LEU A 75 7.18 -4.12 -11.79
C LEU A 75 7.69 -2.76 -11.33
N VAL A 76 7.35 -1.66 -12.02
CA VAL A 76 7.68 -0.29 -11.60
C VAL A 76 7.26 -0.04 -10.15
N ARG A 77 5.99 -0.34 -9.83
CA ARG A 77 5.42 -0.09 -8.50
C ARG A 77 6.15 -0.89 -7.42
N GLY A 78 6.40 -2.17 -7.67
CA GLY A 78 7.11 -3.01 -6.72
C GLY A 78 8.59 -2.63 -6.55
N PHE A 79 9.32 -2.31 -7.62
CA PHE A 79 10.72 -1.84 -7.49
C PHE A 79 10.81 -0.53 -6.71
N LYS A 80 9.89 0.41 -6.95
CA LYS A 80 9.81 1.66 -6.17
C LYS A 80 9.52 1.40 -4.69
N ALA A 81 8.55 0.55 -4.37
CA ALA A 81 8.24 0.19 -2.98
C ALA A 81 9.48 -0.40 -2.27
N HIS A 82 10.18 -1.32 -2.93
CA HIS A 82 11.33 -2.04 -2.38
C HIS A 82 12.67 -1.30 -2.45
N GLY A 83 12.71 -0.13 -3.10
CA GLY A 83 13.94 0.66 -3.20
C GLY A 83 15.02 0.04 -4.10
N ILE A 84 14.60 -0.76 -5.08
CA ILE A 84 15.50 -1.37 -6.06
C ILE A 84 15.67 -0.36 -7.21
N PRO A 85 16.88 0.15 -7.49
CA PRO A 85 17.08 1.06 -8.60
C PRO A 85 16.94 0.32 -9.94
N PHE A 86 16.15 0.89 -10.85
CA PHE A 86 15.87 0.27 -12.13
C PHE A 86 15.85 1.28 -13.27
N THR A 87 15.96 0.76 -14.48
CA THR A 87 15.61 1.43 -15.74
C THR A 87 14.76 0.48 -16.58
N MET A 88 13.88 1.01 -17.42
CA MET A 88 13.10 0.20 -18.35
C MET A 88 13.40 0.61 -19.78
N THR A 89 13.64 -0.36 -20.66
CA THR A 89 13.91 -0.11 -22.07
C THR A 89 13.29 -1.20 -22.94
N ARG A 90 13.03 -0.84 -24.21
CA ARG A 90 12.67 -1.81 -25.26
C ARG A 90 13.85 -2.15 -26.17
N ASP A 91 14.99 -1.49 -25.96
CA ASP A 91 16.21 -1.69 -26.73
C ASP A 91 17.09 -2.75 -26.05
N PRO A 92 17.30 -3.93 -26.68
CA PRO A 92 18.16 -4.96 -26.13
C PRO A 92 19.61 -4.51 -25.93
N ALA A 93 20.16 -3.69 -26.84
CA ALA A 93 21.55 -3.24 -26.74
C ALA A 93 21.74 -2.35 -25.52
N ARG A 94 20.78 -1.46 -25.27
CA ARG A 94 20.78 -0.63 -24.06
C ARG A 94 20.65 -1.49 -22.80
N ALA A 95 19.72 -2.45 -22.76
CA ALA A 95 19.56 -3.34 -21.61
C ALA A 95 20.86 -4.10 -21.28
N MET A 96 21.53 -4.64 -22.30
CA MET A 96 22.80 -5.38 -22.14
C MET A 96 24.01 -4.48 -21.85
N GLY A 97 23.84 -3.16 -21.80
CA GLY A 97 24.83 -2.24 -21.23
C GLY A 97 24.86 -2.24 -19.70
N HIS A 98 23.93 -2.95 -19.06
CA HIS A 98 23.86 -3.12 -17.60
C HIS A 98 24.30 -4.53 -17.21
N GLU A 99 24.90 -4.69 -16.03
CA GLU A 99 25.34 -6.01 -15.55
C GLU A 99 24.18 -6.97 -15.29
N VAL A 100 23.05 -6.44 -14.80
CA VAL A 100 21.86 -7.24 -14.46
C VAL A 100 20.67 -6.86 -15.33
N VAL A 101 20.19 -7.83 -16.10
CA VAL A 101 19.07 -7.67 -17.03
C VAL A 101 17.91 -8.57 -16.64
N LEU A 102 16.73 -7.98 -16.48
CA LEU A 102 15.45 -8.68 -16.39
C LEU A 102 14.72 -8.57 -17.73
N ALA A 103 14.48 -9.68 -18.41
CA ALA A 103 13.65 -9.71 -19.63
C ALA A 103 12.19 -10.03 -19.29
N TYR A 104 11.27 -9.10 -19.59
CA TYR A 104 9.87 -9.14 -19.17
C TYR A 104 8.89 -8.92 -20.33
N PRO A 105 7.78 -9.69 -20.45
CA PRO A 105 7.38 -10.78 -19.54
C PRO A 105 8.08 -12.10 -19.85
N SER A 106 8.58 -12.27 -21.06
CA SER A 106 9.21 -13.51 -21.50
C SER A 106 10.32 -13.27 -22.52
N ILE A 107 11.22 -14.24 -22.62
CA ILE A 107 12.19 -14.35 -23.72
C ILE A 107 11.62 -15.32 -24.76
N SER A 108 11.48 -14.86 -26.01
CA SER A 108 11.12 -15.72 -27.14
C SER A 108 11.59 -15.14 -28.46
N GLY A 109 11.78 -16.00 -29.47
CA GLY A 109 12.04 -15.56 -30.85
C GLY A 109 10.86 -14.86 -31.55
N ARG A 110 9.68 -14.80 -30.91
CA ARG A 110 8.55 -13.99 -31.36
C ARG A 110 8.63 -12.55 -30.85
N LEU A 111 9.21 -12.34 -29.68
CA LEU A 111 9.30 -11.03 -29.03
C LEU A 111 10.65 -10.36 -29.24
N LEU A 112 11.71 -11.16 -29.47
CA LEU A 112 13.07 -10.68 -29.62
C LEU A 112 13.69 -11.16 -30.94
N PRO A 113 14.45 -10.31 -31.65
CA PRO A 113 15.22 -10.72 -32.81
C PRO A 113 16.36 -11.66 -32.41
N ALA A 114 16.86 -12.45 -33.38
CA ALA A 114 17.93 -13.42 -33.14
C ALA A 114 19.22 -12.80 -32.57
N GLU A 115 19.57 -11.58 -33.00
CA GLU A 115 20.69 -10.81 -32.47
C GLU A 115 20.53 -10.56 -30.96
N ALA A 116 19.35 -10.13 -30.51
CA ALA A 116 19.08 -9.89 -29.10
C ALA A 116 19.16 -11.18 -28.28
N LEU A 117 18.67 -12.31 -28.82
CA LEU A 117 18.78 -13.61 -28.16
C LEU A 117 20.24 -14.05 -28.00
N SER A 118 21.06 -13.90 -29.06
CA SER A 118 22.50 -14.18 -28.97
C SER A 118 23.19 -13.23 -27.99
N GLY A 119 22.83 -11.95 -28.02
CA GLY A 119 23.35 -10.93 -27.11
C GLY A 119 23.08 -11.28 -25.65
N LEU A 120 21.86 -11.71 -25.30
CA LEU A 120 21.53 -12.15 -23.94
C LEU A 120 22.37 -13.36 -23.52
N ALA A 121 22.62 -14.30 -24.43
CA ALA A 121 23.48 -15.44 -24.16
C ALA A 121 24.93 -15.02 -23.91
N ASP A 122 25.45 -14.11 -24.73
CA ASP A 122 26.81 -13.61 -24.61
C ASP A 122 26.99 -12.71 -23.39
N HIS A 123 25.96 -11.96 -23.01
CA HIS A 123 25.90 -11.19 -21.77
C HIS A 123 26.17 -12.08 -20.56
N VAL A 124 25.41 -13.19 -20.45
CA VAL A 124 25.63 -14.17 -19.38
C VAL A 124 27.02 -14.80 -19.48
N ARG A 125 27.48 -15.19 -20.67
CA ARG A 125 28.81 -15.81 -20.83
C ARG A 125 29.97 -14.91 -20.40
N ARG A 126 29.81 -13.59 -20.53
CA ARG A 126 30.82 -12.60 -20.13
C ARG A 126 30.79 -12.21 -18.65
N GLY A 127 29.84 -12.72 -17.87
CA GLY A 127 29.74 -12.44 -16.42
C GLY A 127 28.42 -11.83 -15.98
N GLY A 128 27.63 -11.31 -16.92
CA GLY A 128 26.35 -10.65 -16.64
C GLY A 128 25.28 -11.59 -16.08
N THR A 129 24.26 -11.00 -15.47
CA THR A 129 23.09 -11.72 -14.94
C THR A 129 21.86 -11.47 -15.80
N VAL A 130 21.16 -12.54 -16.20
CA VAL A 130 19.86 -12.47 -16.87
C VAL A 130 18.79 -13.20 -16.05
N LEU A 131 17.67 -12.52 -15.79
CA LEU A 131 16.46 -13.07 -15.18
C LEU A 131 15.29 -12.97 -16.16
N THR A 132 14.42 -13.98 -16.20
CA THR A 132 13.11 -13.88 -16.88
C THR A 132 12.03 -14.67 -16.14
N PHE A 133 10.76 -14.42 -16.45
CA PHE A 133 9.64 -15.16 -15.87
C PHE A 133 9.12 -16.30 -16.77
N ASP A 134 9.47 -16.26 -18.06
CA ASP A 134 9.05 -17.24 -19.05
C ASP A 134 10.08 -17.30 -20.18
N LEU A 135 10.42 -18.52 -20.63
CA LEU A 135 11.36 -18.80 -21.71
C LEU A 135 10.66 -19.51 -22.87
N ALA A 136 9.82 -18.80 -23.61
CA ALA A 136 8.92 -19.34 -24.63
C ALA A 136 9.63 -19.63 -25.98
N GLY A 137 10.80 -20.27 -25.91
CA GLY A 137 11.65 -20.62 -27.06
C GLY A 137 12.74 -19.59 -27.34
N GLY A 138 13.48 -19.79 -28.43
CA GLY A 138 14.61 -18.92 -28.82
C GLY A 138 15.99 -19.50 -28.54
N GLY A 139 16.09 -20.76 -28.10
CA GLY A 139 17.36 -21.51 -28.05
C GLY A 139 18.25 -21.21 -26.85
N LEU A 140 17.70 -20.58 -25.80
CA LEU A 140 18.45 -20.28 -24.56
C LEU A 140 18.24 -21.32 -23.46
N GLU A 141 17.48 -22.39 -23.69
CA GLU A 141 17.16 -23.42 -22.70
C GLU A 141 18.42 -24.03 -22.07
N ALA A 142 19.44 -24.32 -22.89
CA ALA A 142 20.73 -24.81 -22.42
C ALA A 142 21.51 -23.78 -21.59
N LEU A 143 21.40 -22.48 -21.91
CA LEU A 143 22.02 -21.40 -21.13
C LEU A 143 21.44 -21.34 -19.72
N PHE A 144 20.11 -21.37 -19.62
CA PHE A 144 19.37 -21.38 -18.36
C PHE A 144 19.40 -22.74 -17.66
N GLY A 145 19.85 -23.81 -18.33
CA GLY A 145 19.94 -25.15 -17.76
C GLY A 145 18.58 -25.80 -17.53
N VAL A 146 17.65 -25.62 -18.47
CA VAL A 146 16.29 -26.15 -18.41
C VAL A 146 15.98 -27.01 -19.64
N ALA A 147 15.15 -28.04 -19.49
CA ALA A 147 14.70 -28.89 -20.60
C ALA A 147 13.35 -28.44 -21.14
N SER A 148 12.41 -28.20 -20.25
CA SER A 148 11.03 -27.84 -20.59
C SER A 148 10.38 -27.06 -19.46
N ARG A 149 9.20 -26.49 -19.75
CA ARG A 149 8.39 -25.72 -18.82
C ARG A 149 6.93 -26.03 -19.09
N HIS A 150 6.13 -26.12 -18.03
CA HIS A 150 4.75 -26.58 -18.13
C HIS A 150 3.79 -25.53 -17.53
N PRO A 151 2.91 -24.92 -18.36
CA PRO A 151 1.95 -23.94 -17.87
C PRO A 151 0.99 -24.58 -16.86
N GLY A 152 0.57 -23.81 -15.86
CA GLY A 152 -0.38 -24.24 -14.85
C GLY A 152 -1.08 -23.06 -14.20
N ARG A 153 -2.34 -23.26 -13.83
CA ARG A 153 -3.16 -22.29 -13.07
C ARG A 153 -3.63 -22.82 -11.72
N GLY A 154 -3.37 -24.09 -11.41
CA GLY A 154 -3.75 -24.73 -10.16
C GLY A 154 -2.73 -24.57 -9.02
N ARG A 155 -1.56 -24.01 -9.32
CA ARG A 155 -0.51 -23.77 -8.32
C ARG A 155 -0.85 -22.56 -7.48
N SER A 156 -0.62 -22.65 -6.18
CA SER A 156 -1.03 -21.64 -5.19
C SER A 156 0.12 -21.00 -4.43
N GLU A 157 1.23 -21.74 -4.26
CA GLU A 157 2.33 -21.35 -3.40
C GLU A 157 3.70 -21.63 -4.02
N ILE A 158 4.70 -20.82 -3.66
CA ILE A 158 6.13 -21.02 -3.91
C ILE A 158 6.82 -21.19 -2.56
N ARG A 159 7.55 -22.29 -2.41
CA ARG A 159 8.40 -22.58 -1.25
C ARG A 159 9.86 -22.34 -1.60
N TRP A 160 10.48 -21.35 -0.96
CA TRP A 160 11.90 -21.04 -1.12
C TRP A 160 12.77 -22.08 -0.40
N LEU A 161 13.83 -22.53 -1.08
CA LEU A 161 14.70 -23.61 -0.60
C LEU A 161 15.90 -23.14 0.22
N ASP A 162 16.08 -21.83 0.35
CA ASP A 162 17.14 -21.27 1.17
C ASP A 162 16.86 -21.53 2.65
N ALA A 163 17.67 -22.40 3.24
CA ALA A 163 17.56 -22.80 4.64
C ALA A 163 18.01 -21.70 5.62
N SER A 164 18.62 -20.61 5.14
CA SER A 164 18.98 -19.45 5.97
C SER A 164 17.81 -18.50 6.22
N LEU A 165 16.77 -18.53 5.38
CA LEU A 165 15.57 -17.71 5.56
C LEU A 165 14.82 -18.11 6.83
N ALA A 166 14.24 -17.14 7.53
CA ALA A 166 13.33 -17.43 8.64
C ALA A 166 12.11 -18.25 8.17
N PRO A 167 11.45 -19.05 9.02
CA PRO A 167 10.29 -19.85 8.60
C PRO A 167 9.18 -19.04 7.92
N GLY A 168 8.89 -17.82 8.40
CA GLY A 168 7.91 -16.89 7.80
C GLY A 168 8.31 -16.38 6.41
N ASP A 169 9.60 -16.42 6.08
CA ASP A 169 10.18 -15.94 4.82
C ASP A 169 10.34 -17.03 3.76
N ARG A 170 9.85 -18.25 4.00
CA ARG A 170 10.03 -19.37 3.06
C ARG A 170 8.86 -19.61 2.13
N LEU A 171 7.80 -18.81 2.22
CA LEU A 171 6.54 -19.08 1.54
C LEU A 171 5.95 -17.84 0.87
N THR A 172 5.80 -17.91 -0.45
CA THR A 172 5.04 -16.93 -1.24
C THR A 172 3.73 -17.55 -1.67
N ARG A 173 2.60 -16.96 -1.30
CA ARG A 173 1.26 -17.30 -1.79
C ARG A 173 0.89 -16.35 -2.92
N PHE A 174 0.31 -16.88 -3.99
CA PHE A 174 -0.04 -16.05 -5.15
C PHE A 174 -1.41 -16.38 -5.76
N ASN A 175 -2.02 -17.49 -5.34
CA ASN A 175 -3.28 -18.00 -5.86
C ASN A 175 -4.04 -18.70 -4.73
N SER A 176 -5.36 -18.82 -4.89
CA SER A 176 -6.24 -19.51 -3.95
C SER A 176 -7.46 -20.02 -4.71
N PRO A 177 -7.96 -21.24 -4.45
CA PRO A 177 -9.15 -21.77 -5.13
C PRO A 177 -10.40 -20.91 -5.00
N ARG A 178 -10.45 -20.03 -3.99
CA ARG A 178 -11.57 -19.13 -3.73
C ARG A 178 -11.43 -17.78 -4.45
N ALA A 179 -10.24 -17.45 -4.92
CA ALA A 179 -10.00 -16.17 -5.56
C ALA A 179 -10.61 -16.12 -6.98
N GLU A 180 -11.18 -14.98 -7.36
CA GLU A 180 -11.93 -14.80 -8.62
C GLU A 180 -11.11 -15.09 -9.89
N ALA A 181 -9.80 -14.84 -9.84
CA ALA A 181 -8.87 -15.13 -10.91
C ALA A 181 -7.67 -15.92 -10.40
N GLN A 182 -6.94 -16.58 -11.30
CA GLN A 182 -5.68 -17.26 -11.00
C GLN A 182 -4.56 -16.67 -11.86
N VAL A 183 -3.43 -16.34 -11.24
CA VAL A 183 -2.19 -15.97 -11.93
C VAL A 183 -1.60 -17.23 -12.57
N GLY A 184 -1.23 -17.14 -13.84
CA GLY A 184 -0.57 -18.24 -14.55
C GLY A 184 0.85 -18.47 -14.04
N SER A 185 1.27 -19.72 -14.03
CA SER A 185 2.62 -20.14 -13.64
C SER A 185 3.19 -21.16 -14.62
N TYR A 186 4.51 -21.32 -14.63
CA TYR A 186 5.24 -22.31 -15.41
C TYR A 186 6.12 -23.16 -14.49
N GLY A 187 5.77 -24.43 -14.31
CA GLY A 187 6.62 -25.39 -13.61
C GLY A 187 7.84 -25.71 -14.47
N ILE A 188 9.04 -25.57 -13.91
CA ILE A 188 10.30 -25.67 -14.64
C ILE A 188 10.90 -27.07 -14.46
N VAL A 189 11.39 -27.66 -15.55
CA VAL A 189 12.15 -28.92 -15.54
C VAL A 189 13.63 -28.58 -15.72
N PRO A 190 14.43 -28.50 -14.63
CA PRO A 190 15.85 -28.19 -14.72
C PRO A 190 16.64 -29.39 -15.26
N THR A 191 17.74 -29.09 -15.96
CA THR A 191 18.79 -30.05 -16.35
C THR A 191 20.04 -29.80 -15.51
N THR A 192 20.69 -28.66 -15.74
CA THR A 192 21.93 -28.24 -15.06
C THR A 192 21.72 -27.04 -14.14
N ALA A 193 20.52 -26.45 -14.14
CA ALA A 193 20.17 -25.38 -13.22
C ALA A 193 19.94 -25.90 -11.79
N VAL A 194 20.32 -25.10 -10.81
CA VAL A 194 20.03 -25.33 -9.39
C VAL A 194 18.62 -24.81 -9.10
N ARG A 195 17.83 -25.60 -8.36
CA ARG A 195 16.50 -25.18 -7.89
C ARG A 195 16.65 -24.22 -6.72
N MET A 196 15.99 -23.08 -6.82
CA MET A 196 15.93 -22.05 -5.76
C MET A 196 14.60 -22.10 -5.00
N ALA A 197 13.53 -22.51 -5.66
CA ALA A 197 12.21 -22.64 -5.08
C ALA A 197 11.38 -23.71 -5.79
N ASN A 198 10.40 -24.28 -5.08
CA ASN A 198 9.44 -25.24 -5.62
C ASN A 198 8.02 -24.70 -5.53
N PHE A 199 7.16 -25.12 -6.45
CA PHE A 199 5.72 -24.97 -6.29
C PHE A 199 5.16 -26.04 -5.34
N ASP A 200 3.91 -25.85 -4.92
CA ASP A 200 3.10 -26.80 -4.16
C ASP A 200 2.92 -28.17 -4.86
N ASP A 201 2.94 -28.20 -6.20
CA ASP A 201 2.92 -29.45 -6.99
C ASP A 201 4.29 -30.17 -7.09
N GLY A 202 5.32 -29.64 -6.43
CA GLY A 202 6.68 -30.19 -6.43
C GLY A 202 7.54 -29.84 -7.65
N THR A 203 7.00 -29.17 -8.66
CA THR A 203 7.80 -28.66 -9.79
C THR A 203 8.67 -27.48 -9.36
N ALA A 204 9.76 -27.20 -10.08
CA ALA A 204 10.60 -26.05 -9.73
C ALA A 204 9.89 -24.74 -10.09
N ALA A 205 9.79 -23.83 -9.13
CA ALA A 205 9.24 -22.50 -9.30
C ALA A 205 10.32 -21.49 -9.72
N ALA A 206 11.51 -21.61 -9.15
CA ALA A 206 12.65 -20.78 -9.51
C ALA A 206 13.90 -21.64 -9.69
N VAL A 207 14.68 -21.35 -10.72
CA VAL A 207 15.96 -22.01 -10.99
C VAL A 207 17.00 -21.00 -11.43
N CYS A 208 18.27 -21.27 -11.13
CA CYS A 208 19.39 -20.47 -11.59
C CYS A 208 20.54 -21.37 -12.07
N ARG A 209 21.24 -20.96 -13.11
CA ARG A 209 22.45 -21.61 -13.62
C ARG A 209 23.59 -20.61 -13.72
N ARG A 210 24.79 -21.02 -13.30
CA ARG A 210 26.03 -20.29 -13.57
C ARG A 210 26.61 -20.70 -14.93
N ALA A 211 26.98 -19.73 -15.75
CA ALA A 211 27.42 -19.93 -17.13
C ALA A 211 28.40 -18.83 -17.58
N GLY A 212 29.42 -18.54 -16.77
CA GLY A 212 30.19 -17.29 -16.83
C GLY A 212 29.65 -16.34 -15.75
N GLY A 213 28.50 -15.74 -16.05
CA GLY A 213 27.62 -15.05 -15.13
C GLY A 213 26.47 -15.96 -14.67
N ARG A 214 25.26 -15.40 -14.58
CA ARG A 214 24.08 -16.12 -14.05
C ARG A 214 22.83 -15.97 -14.92
N ALA A 215 22.14 -17.08 -15.14
CA ALA A 215 20.87 -17.13 -15.84
C ALA A 215 19.80 -17.74 -14.92
N CYS A 216 18.76 -16.96 -14.60
CA CYS A 216 17.68 -17.37 -13.68
C CYS A 216 16.30 -17.31 -14.33
N ILE A 217 15.42 -18.24 -13.97
CA ILE A 217 14.01 -18.23 -14.36
C ILE A 217 13.15 -18.33 -13.11
N LEU A 218 12.11 -17.50 -13.01
CA LEU A 218 11.05 -17.61 -12.03
C LEU A 218 9.72 -17.85 -12.75
N GLY A 219 9.14 -19.04 -12.61
CA GLY A 219 7.94 -19.49 -13.30
C GLY A 219 6.64 -18.82 -12.86
N LEU A 220 6.64 -17.57 -12.42
CA LEU A 220 5.47 -16.81 -12.01
C LEU A 220 5.58 -15.38 -12.55
N ASP A 221 4.56 -14.88 -13.24
CA ASP A 221 4.54 -13.51 -13.75
C ASP A 221 4.39 -12.51 -12.59
N LEU A 222 5.52 -11.95 -12.16
CA LEU A 222 5.57 -10.99 -11.04
C LEU A 222 4.85 -9.68 -11.37
N GLY A 223 4.90 -9.20 -12.61
CA GLY A 223 4.20 -7.96 -12.96
C GLY A 223 2.69 -8.14 -12.88
N SER A 224 2.18 -9.29 -13.33
CA SER A 224 0.77 -9.66 -13.15
C SER A 224 0.38 -9.82 -11.68
N LEU A 225 1.20 -10.51 -10.87
CA LEU A 225 0.96 -10.67 -9.44
C LEU A 225 0.93 -9.31 -8.72
N THR A 226 1.93 -8.44 -8.96
CA THR A 226 1.99 -7.11 -8.35
C THR A 226 0.78 -6.25 -8.73
N ASN A 227 0.39 -6.25 -10.01
CA ASN A 227 -0.80 -5.54 -10.47
C ASN A 227 -2.09 -6.09 -9.84
N ARG A 228 -2.17 -7.39 -9.56
CA ARG A 228 -3.31 -7.97 -8.87
C ARG A 228 -3.32 -7.54 -7.40
N ALA A 229 -2.21 -7.75 -6.72
CA ALA A 229 -2.07 -7.58 -5.27
C ALA A 229 -2.22 -6.10 -4.87
N MET A 230 -1.41 -5.20 -5.44
CA MET A 230 -1.45 -3.77 -5.13
C MET A 230 -2.71 -3.05 -5.64
N ASN A 231 -3.62 -3.75 -6.32
CA ASN A 231 -4.93 -3.23 -6.70
C ASN A 231 -6.05 -3.78 -5.80
N GLY A 232 -5.73 -4.57 -4.78
CA GLY A 232 -6.70 -5.18 -3.87
C GLY A 232 -7.45 -6.36 -4.47
N ARG A 233 -6.90 -7.02 -5.50
CA ARG A 233 -7.53 -8.18 -6.19
C ARG A 233 -6.93 -9.52 -5.79
N SER A 234 -6.15 -9.54 -4.70
CA SER A 234 -5.54 -10.75 -4.11
C SER A 234 -6.21 -11.16 -2.81
N GLU A 235 -7.45 -10.73 -2.60
CA GLU A 235 -8.28 -11.22 -1.51
C GLU A 235 -8.29 -12.76 -1.48
N GLN A 236 -8.25 -13.33 -0.28
CA GLN A 236 -8.30 -14.77 -0.03
C GLN A 236 -7.08 -15.57 -0.50
N VAL A 237 -6.02 -14.91 -0.98
CA VAL A 237 -4.70 -15.54 -1.21
C VAL A 237 -3.99 -15.77 0.12
N SER A 238 -3.95 -14.74 0.99
CA SER A 238 -3.47 -14.92 2.36
C SER A 238 -4.55 -15.58 3.23
N ALA A 239 -4.11 -16.32 4.24
CA ALA A 239 -5.01 -16.96 5.21
C ALA A 239 -5.73 -15.94 6.10
N GLN A 240 -5.08 -14.82 6.41
CA GLN A 240 -5.64 -13.72 7.20
C GLN A 240 -5.28 -12.39 6.56
N ALA A 241 -6.25 -11.48 6.44
CA ALA A 241 -6.03 -10.17 5.83
C ALA A 241 -5.12 -9.23 6.66
N VAL A 242 -5.12 -9.38 7.98
CA VAL A 242 -4.51 -8.48 8.99
C VAL A 242 -4.13 -9.29 10.24
N ASN A 243 -3.30 -8.73 11.12
CA ASN A 243 -2.82 -9.32 12.38
C ASN A 243 -1.91 -10.54 12.25
N SER A 244 -1.35 -10.77 11.05
CA SER A 244 -0.36 -11.81 10.81
C SER A 244 0.66 -11.32 9.80
N TYR A 245 1.83 -11.95 9.78
CA TYR A 245 2.87 -11.67 8.80
C TYR A 245 2.65 -12.49 7.51
N ASP A 246 2.45 -11.82 6.38
CA ASP A 246 2.43 -12.47 5.05
C ASP A 246 3.19 -11.61 4.01
N PRO A 247 4.50 -11.86 3.81
CA PRO A 247 5.36 -11.07 2.94
C PRO A 247 5.40 -11.62 1.50
N SER A 248 4.32 -12.24 1.02
CA SER A 248 4.35 -13.03 -0.22
C SER A 248 4.90 -12.26 -1.44
N LEU A 249 4.48 -11.01 -1.63
CA LEU A 249 5.02 -10.16 -2.71
C LEU A 249 6.43 -9.69 -2.37
N ASP A 250 6.67 -9.36 -1.10
CA ASP A 250 7.94 -8.81 -0.62
C ASP A 250 9.10 -9.80 -0.80
N LEU A 251 8.87 -11.09 -0.56
CA LEU A 251 9.84 -12.16 -0.79
C LEU A 251 10.32 -12.24 -2.25
N MET A 252 9.41 -12.03 -3.20
CA MET A 252 9.73 -12.10 -4.62
C MET A 252 10.63 -10.93 -5.04
N TYR A 253 10.35 -9.73 -4.55
CA TYR A 253 11.20 -8.56 -4.80
C TYR A 253 12.50 -8.61 -4.02
N ARG A 254 12.53 -9.16 -2.80
CA ARG A 254 13.78 -9.44 -2.06
C ARG A 254 14.69 -10.39 -2.84
N TRP A 255 14.14 -11.45 -3.43
CA TRP A 255 14.94 -12.33 -4.29
C TRP A 255 15.52 -11.60 -5.50
N ILE A 256 14.74 -10.75 -6.19
CA ILE A 256 15.26 -9.94 -7.31
C ILE A 256 16.30 -8.92 -6.84
N ARG A 257 16.08 -8.27 -5.71
CA ARG A 257 17.05 -7.36 -5.07
C ARG A 257 18.37 -8.09 -4.83
N ASP A 258 18.33 -9.28 -4.27
CA ASP A 258 19.53 -10.05 -3.96
C ASP A 258 20.26 -10.49 -5.24
N LEU A 259 19.50 -10.82 -6.30
CA LEU A 259 20.08 -11.08 -7.62
C LEU A 259 20.80 -9.85 -8.20
N TYR A 260 20.19 -8.67 -8.06
CA TYR A 260 20.77 -7.39 -8.46
C TYR A 260 22.03 -7.06 -7.65
N VAL A 261 21.95 -7.11 -6.33
CA VAL A 261 23.06 -6.79 -5.43
C VAL A 261 24.24 -7.74 -5.65
N GLU A 262 24.01 -9.01 -5.92
CA GLU A 262 25.11 -9.94 -6.24
C GLU A 262 25.73 -9.64 -7.61
N GLY A 263 24.89 -9.39 -8.62
CA GLY A 263 25.30 -9.29 -10.02
C GLY A 263 25.89 -7.94 -10.45
N GLU A 264 25.48 -6.83 -9.85
CA GLU A 264 25.99 -5.48 -10.16
C GLU A 264 27.24 -5.17 -9.34
N ASP A 265 28.30 -4.62 -9.95
CA ASP A 265 29.59 -4.35 -9.30
C ASP A 265 29.50 -3.24 -8.24
N THR A 266 28.70 -2.20 -8.50
CA THR A 266 28.51 -1.07 -7.58
C THR A 266 27.03 -0.85 -7.22
N PRO A 267 26.39 -1.85 -6.58
CA PRO A 267 24.96 -1.80 -6.35
C PRO A 267 24.64 -0.78 -5.27
N TYR A 268 23.47 -0.16 -5.39
CA TYR A 268 22.93 0.71 -4.36
C TYR A 268 21.44 0.41 -4.15
N LEU A 269 20.93 0.71 -2.97
CA LEU A 269 19.51 0.57 -2.64
C LEU A 269 18.99 1.85 -2.00
N ILE A 270 17.70 2.12 -2.20
CA ILE A 270 17.02 3.28 -1.61
C ILE A 270 16.28 2.80 -0.36
N GLY A 271 16.74 3.23 0.81
CA GLY A 271 16.22 2.83 2.12
C GLY A 271 14.73 3.10 2.27
N THR A 272 14.03 2.28 3.05
CA THR A 272 12.56 2.32 3.24
C THR A 272 12.11 2.97 4.55
N ALA A 273 13.08 3.49 5.32
CA ALA A 273 12.86 4.35 6.47
C ALA A 273 13.88 5.51 6.44
N PRO A 274 13.60 6.64 7.11
CA PRO A 274 14.56 7.71 7.30
C PRO A 274 15.81 7.23 8.05
N ALA A 275 16.92 7.96 7.87
CA ALA A 275 18.18 7.67 8.54
C ALA A 275 18.02 7.59 10.07
N GLY A 276 18.72 6.64 10.69
CA GLY A 276 18.73 6.45 12.15
C GLY A 276 17.63 5.54 12.69
N TRP A 277 16.70 5.05 11.85
CA TRP A 277 15.59 4.20 12.29
C TRP A 277 15.72 2.76 11.78
N GLN A 278 15.29 1.79 12.61
CA GLN A 278 15.32 0.36 12.27
C GLN A 278 14.15 -0.06 11.36
N GLY A 279 13.06 0.71 11.39
CA GLY A 279 11.84 0.45 10.65
C GLY A 279 10.79 1.52 10.95
N SER A 280 9.54 1.23 10.59
CA SER A 280 8.46 2.22 10.57
C SER A 280 7.19 1.70 11.24
N LEU A 281 6.60 2.53 12.10
CA LEU A 281 5.33 2.27 12.78
C LEU A 281 4.39 3.47 12.64
N ILE A 282 3.22 3.27 12.05
CA ILE A 282 2.17 4.29 11.91
C ILE A 282 1.03 3.94 12.85
N LEU A 283 0.65 4.88 13.71
CA LEU A 283 -0.53 4.77 14.56
C LEU A 283 -1.70 5.50 13.91
N THR A 284 -2.81 4.81 13.76
CA THR A 284 -4.04 5.35 13.17
C THR A 284 -5.26 4.98 14.00
N HIS A 285 -6.25 5.87 14.02
CA HIS A 285 -7.46 5.71 14.81
C HIS A 285 -8.70 6.03 14.01
N ASP A 286 -9.72 5.18 14.08
CA ASP A 286 -10.99 5.40 13.37
C ASP A 286 -12.04 5.91 14.37
N ILE A 287 -12.47 7.17 14.20
CA ILE A 287 -13.52 7.81 14.98
C ILE A 287 -14.83 7.72 14.19
N ASP A 288 -15.46 6.55 14.27
CA ASP A 288 -16.68 6.14 13.55
C ASP A 288 -17.89 5.89 14.48
N PHE A 289 -17.70 6.12 15.78
CA PHE A 289 -18.71 5.87 16.80
C PHE A 289 -18.74 6.99 17.84
N THR A 290 -19.92 7.28 18.38
CA THR A 290 -20.15 8.38 19.33
C THR A 290 -19.20 8.33 20.54
N ARG A 291 -18.91 7.13 21.07
CA ARG A 291 -17.96 6.99 22.20
C ARG A 291 -16.50 7.25 21.80
N SER A 292 -16.15 6.97 20.53
CA SER A 292 -14.81 7.22 20.00
C SER A 292 -14.45 8.70 20.08
N VAL A 293 -15.42 9.60 19.88
CA VAL A 293 -15.21 11.05 20.00
C VAL A 293 -14.75 11.45 21.40
N ALA A 294 -15.43 10.94 22.44
CA ALA A 294 -15.12 11.27 23.83
C ALA A 294 -13.77 10.70 24.29
N ASN A 295 -13.37 9.56 23.75
CA ASN A 295 -12.16 8.84 24.15
C ASN A 295 -10.92 9.24 23.36
N ALA A 296 -11.07 9.67 22.10
CA ALA A 296 -9.96 10.03 21.21
C ALA A 296 -8.95 11.04 21.81
N PRO A 297 -9.36 12.05 22.62
CA PRO A 297 -8.42 12.93 23.30
C PRO A 297 -7.40 12.18 24.18
N HIS A 298 -7.78 11.07 24.81
CA HIS A 298 -6.88 10.28 25.65
C HIS A 298 -5.79 9.57 24.83
N PHE A 299 -6.16 8.99 23.68
CA PHE A 299 -5.19 8.41 22.74
C PHE A 299 -4.27 9.50 22.16
N ALA A 300 -4.84 10.62 21.72
CA ALA A 300 -4.04 11.75 21.24
C ALA A 300 -3.08 12.29 22.31
N GLN A 301 -3.50 12.34 23.58
CA GLN A 301 -2.65 12.71 24.70
C GLN A 301 -1.50 11.71 24.93
N ALA A 302 -1.77 10.40 24.86
CA ALA A 302 -0.76 9.36 24.97
C ALA A 302 0.33 9.52 23.90
N VAL A 303 -0.07 9.81 22.66
CA VAL A 303 0.85 10.09 21.55
C VAL A 303 1.64 11.39 21.77
N ARG A 304 0.95 12.50 22.10
CA ARG A 304 1.58 13.81 22.35
C ARG A 304 2.60 13.77 23.48
N SER A 305 2.32 13.05 24.56
CA SER A 305 3.20 12.95 25.72
C SER A 305 4.58 12.34 25.39
N ARG A 306 4.67 11.63 24.25
CA ARG A 306 5.89 11.01 23.72
C ARG A 306 6.52 11.80 22.57
N ASN A 307 6.07 13.04 22.33
CA ASN A 307 6.50 13.92 21.24
C ASN A 307 6.33 13.28 19.85
N GLN A 308 5.29 12.47 19.67
CA GLN A 308 4.95 11.83 18.41
C GLN A 308 3.67 12.44 17.82
N SER A 309 3.33 12.00 16.60
CA SER A 309 2.05 12.27 15.94
C SER A 309 1.40 10.96 15.53
N ALA A 310 0.07 10.94 15.44
CA ALA A 310 -0.74 9.85 14.89
C ALA A 310 -1.80 10.42 13.93
N THR A 311 -2.57 9.56 13.28
CA THR A 311 -3.66 9.95 12.38
C THR A 311 -5.01 9.51 12.91
N PHE A 312 -5.93 10.45 13.14
CA PHE A 312 -7.31 10.17 13.52
C PHE A 312 -8.21 10.39 12.31
N PHE A 313 -8.74 9.30 11.76
CA PHE A 313 -9.73 9.31 10.70
C PHE A 313 -11.12 9.56 11.30
N ILE A 314 -11.71 10.72 10.99
CA ILE A 314 -12.99 11.14 11.56
C ILE A 314 -14.11 10.94 10.54
N GLN A 315 -15.16 10.23 10.93
CA GLN A 315 -16.40 10.19 10.16
C GLN A 315 -17.16 11.48 10.40
N THR A 316 -17.55 12.17 9.33
CA THR A 316 -18.35 13.40 9.42
C THR A 316 -19.83 13.10 9.53
N ARG A 317 -20.20 12.35 10.56
CA ARG A 317 -21.54 11.82 10.76
C ARG A 317 -22.52 12.89 11.24
N VAL A 318 -23.23 13.48 10.28
CA VAL A 318 -24.27 14.50 10.50
C VAL A 318 -25.70 13.94 10.40
N ILE A 319 -25.85 12.64 10.09
CA ILE A 319 -27.14 11.96 9.92
C ILE A 319 -27.23 10.79 10.88
N ARG A 320 -28.34 10.70 11.61
CA ARG A 320 -28.72 9.52 12.39
C ARG A 320 -29.40 8.52 11.47
N ASP A 321 -28.84 7.32 11.39
CA ASP A 321 -29.35 6.21 10.58
C ASP A 321 -29.02 4.86 11.25
N TRP A 322 -29.00 3.76 10.48
CA TRP A 322 -28.75 2.42 11.01
C TRP A 322 -27.40 2.27 11.74
N ASN A 323 -26.35 2.99 11.34
CA ASN A 323 -24.99 2.82 11.86
C ASN A 323 -24.83 3.36 13.31
N ASP A 324 -25.23 4.61 13.58
CA ASP A 324 -25.08 5.29 14.88
C ASP A 324 -25.91 6.59 14.96
N ASP A 325 -25.87 7.30 16.09
CA ASP A 325 -26.38 8.67 16.25
C ASP A 325 -25.49 9.73 15.57
N VAL A 326 -25.95 10.98 15.53
CA VAL A 326 -25.16 12.14 15.07
C VAL A 326 -24.10 12.48 16.11
N PHE A 327 -22.83 12.42 15.73
CA PHE A 327 -21.73 12.85 16.59
C PHE A 327 -20.83 13.93 15.99
N PHE A 328 -20.93 14.23 14.69
CA PHE A 328 -20.23 15.37 14.09
C PHE A 328 -21.10 16.62 14.17
N ASN A 329 -21.13 17.24 15.36
CA ASN A 329 -21.99 18.38 15.70
C ASN A 329 -21.25 19.36 16.64
N GLU A 330 -21.85 20.54 16.90
CA GLU A 330 -21.26 21.58 17.77
C GLU A 330 -20.85 21.08 19.17
N GLU A 331 -21.64 20.20 19.79
CA GLU A 331 -21.39 19.69 21.15
C GLU A 331 -20.10 18.86 21.23
N ASN A 332 -19.74 18.22 20.12
CA ASN A 332 -18.60 17.31 20.01
C ASN A 332 -17.37 17.93 19.33
N LEU A 333 -17.41 19.21 18.94
CA LEU A 333 -16.26 19.84 18.27
C LEU A 333 -15.07 20.03 19.20
N GLU A 334 -15.29 20.32 20.48
CA GLU A 334 -14.21 20.52 21.45
C GLU A 334 -13.32 19.28 21.58
N PRO A 335 -13.83 18.07 21.89
CA PRO A 335 -12.97 16.88 21.96
C PRO A 335 -12.31 16.53 20.61
N MET A 336 -12.96 16.79 19.47
CA MET A 336 -12.31 16.62 18.16
C MET A 336 -11.15 17.60 17.95
N ARG A 337 -11.30 18.86 18.34
CA ARG A 337 -10.23 19.87 18.29
C ARG A 337 -9.10 19.53 19.27
N GLU A 338 -9.42 19.02 20.45
CA GLU A 338 -8.42 18.52 21.40
C GLU A 338 -7.64 17.35 20.83
N THR A 339 -8.32 16.41 20.16
CA THR A 339 -7.69 15.30 19.44
C THR A 339 -6.74 15.81 18.35
N ALA A 340 -7.16 16.81 17.57
CA ALA A 340 -6.39 17.36 16.46
C ALA A 340 -5.07 18.06 16.86
N GLN A 341 -4.93 18.50 18.12
CA GLN A 341 -3.70 19.19 18.56
C GLN A 341 -2.47 18.29 18.41
N GLY A 342 -1.54 18.66 17.54
CA GLY A 342 -0.32 17.89 17.29
C GLY A 342 -0.54 16.55 16.57
N MET A 343 -1.77 16.25 16.15
CA MET A 343 -2.13 15.05 15.40
C MET A 343 -2.49 15.38 13.95
N GLU A 344 -2.60 14.37 13.11
CA GLU A 344 -3.27 14.48 11.82
C GLU A 344 -4.74 14.11 11.95
N ILE A 345 -5.60 14.88 11.31
CA ILE A 345 -6.99 14.50 11.04
C ILE A 345 -7.10 14.01 9.60
N GLY A 346 -7.58 12.78 9.44
CA GLY A 346 -7.93 12.18 8.15
C GLY A 346 -9.45 12.09 7.99
N SER A 347 -9.92 11.88 6.76
CA SER A 347 -11.33 11.64 6.49
C SER A 347 -11.68 10.16 6.58
N HIS A 348 -12.78 9.87 7.27
CA HIS A 348 -13.37 8.54 7.36
C HIS A 348 -14.75 8.47 6.72
N SER A 349 -14.94 9.17 5.60
CA SER A 349 -16.21 9.29 4.87
C SER A 349 -17.32 10.00 5.67
N VAL A 350 -18.51 10.09 5.07
CA VAL A 350 -19.73 10.66 5.68
C VAL A 350 -20.56 9.54 6.33
N SER A 351 -20.85 8.48 5.57
CA SER A 351 -21.82 7.45 5.98
C SER A 351 -21.21 6.26 6.71
N HIS A 352 -19.90 6.00 6.55
CA HIS A 352 -19.26 4.76 7.02
C HIS A 352 -20.00 3.51 6.48
N SER A 353 -20.40 3.55 5.21
CA SER A 353 -21.20 2.49 4.60
C SER A 353 -20.35 1.30 4.16
N ARG A 354 -20.77 0.09 4.54
CA ARG A 354 -20.21 -1.16 4.01
C ARG A 354 -20.43 -1.32 2.49
N SER A 355 -21.45 -0.66 1.94
CA SER A 355 -21.80 -0.69 0.53
C SER A 355 -21.00 0.29 -0.33
N PHE A 356 -20.06 1.04 0.28
CA PHE A 356 -19.21 2.02 -0.40
C PHE A 356 -18.50 1.46 -1.64
N ALA A 357 -18.06 0.20 -1.61
CA ALA A 357 -17.41 -0.47 -2.74
C ALA A 357 -18.32 -0.61 -3.99
N SER A 358 -19.63 -0.42 -3.83
CA SER A 358 -20.64 -0.50 -4.88
C SER A 358 -21.34 0.84 -5.17
N PHE A 359 -20.92 1.93 -4.52
CA PHE A 359 -21.51 3.24 -4.78
C PHE A 359 -21.29 3.68 -6.23
N PRO A 360 -22.24 4.41 -6.84
CA PRO A 360 -21.93 5.17 -8.04
C PRO A 360 -20.81 6.19 -7.74
N LEU A 361 -20.05 6.54 -8.76
CA LEU A 361 -18.93 7.47 -8.61
C LEU A 361 -19.37 8.85 -8.10
N GLY A 362 -20.53 9.31 -8.56
CA GLY A 362 -21.03 10.65 -8.26
C GLY A 362 -20.86 11.62 -9.43
N SER A 363 -21.53 12.77 -9.35
CA SER A 363 -21.47 13.82 -10.38
C SER A 363 -20.27 14.75 -10.21
N GLY A 364 -19.67 14.77 -9.02
CA GLY A 364 -18.68 15.78 -8.64
C GLY A 364 -19.30 17.12 -8.26
N SER A 365 -20.62 17.20 -8.05
CA SER A 365 -21.33 18.37 -7.53
C SER A 365 -21.93 18.15 -6.15
N GLU A 366 -21.68 17.00 -5.54
CA GLU A 366 -22.11 16.70 -4.17
C GLU A 366 -21.53 17.74 -3.21
N SER A 367 -22.40 18.34 -2.40
CA SER A 367 -22.06 19.40 -1.46
C SER A 367 -22.92 19.28 -0.21
N TYR A 368 -22.40 19.72 0.91
CA TYR A 368 -23.12 19.91 2.16
C TYR A 368 -23.89 21.24 2.10
N PRO A 369 -25.13 21.30 2.63
CA PRO A 369 -25.85 20.25 3.37
C PRO A 369 -26.72 19.32 2.49
N ASP A 370 -26.63 19.39 1.16
CA ASP A 370 -27.53 18.67 0.24
C ASP A 370 -27.20 17.17 0.11
N TYR A 371 -25.93 16.79 0.18
CA TYR A 371 -25.48 15.40 0.11
C TYR A 371 -25.78 14.67 1.42
N ARG A 372 -26.77 13.77 1.39
CA ARG A 372 -27.33 13.10 2.57
C ARG A 372 -27.39 11.58 2.36
N PRO A 373 -26.25 10.88 2.34
CA PRO A 373 -26.25 9.42 2.27
C PRO A 373 -26.96 8.85 3.51
N PHE A 374 -27.77 7.82 3.34
CA PHE A 374 -28.56 7.24 4.43
C PHE A 374 -28.40 5.72 4.48
N VAL A 375 -27.75 5.21 5.53
CA VAL A 375 -27.54 3.78 5.74
C VAL A 375 -28.81 3.16 6.31
N GLU A 376 -29.44 2.27 5.54
CA GLU A 376 -30.71 1.63 5.92
C GLU A 376 -30.49 0.32 6.67
N SER A 377 -29.41 -0.37 6.31
CA SER A 377 -29.02 -1.64 6.91
C SER A 377 -27.52 -1.86 6.74
N PHE A 378 -27.02 -2.95 7.31
CA PHE A 378 -25.62 -3.35 7.19
C PHE A 378 -25.12 -3.46 5.73
N THR A 379 -26.00 -3.67 4.75
CA THR A 379 -25.64 -3.87 3.34
C THR A 379 -26.32 -2.89 2.38
N GLU A 380 -27.10 -1.92 2.89
CA GLU A 380 -27.87 -1.01 2.04
C GLU A 380 -27.66 0.44 2.46
N THR A 381 -27.42 1.30 1.48
CA THR A 381 -27.29 2.74 1.68
C THR A 381 -27.89 3.44 0.48
N ARG A 382 -28.77 4.41 0.74
CA ARG A 382 -29.34 5.27 -0.29
C ARG A 382 -28.52 6.54 -0.44
N ASP A 383 -28.56 7.09 -1.65
CA ASP A 383 -28.03 8.41 -1.99
C ASP A 383 -26.52 8.58 -1.72
N GLY A 384 -25.80 7.48 -1.53
CA GLY A 384 -24.34 7.45 -1.41
C GLY A 384 -23.64 7.51 -2.76
N THR A 385 -22.62 8.35 -2.89
CA THR A 385 -21.71 8.38 -4.04
C THR A 385 -20.26 8.45 -3.55
N VAL A 386 -19.31 7.86 -4.30
CA VAL A 386 -17.89 7.88 -3.92
C VAL A 386 -17.38 9.31 -3.77
N LEU A 387 -17.70 10.19 -4.72
CA LEU A 387 -17.32 11.59 -4.64
C LEU A 387 -18.00 12.26 -3.45
N GLY A 388 -19.30 12.11 -3.23
CA GLY A 388 -19.98 12.69 -2.08
C GLY A 388 -19.32 12.32 -0.74
N GLU A 389 -19.04 11.04 -0.52
CA GLU A 389 -18.32 10.57 0.68
C GLU A 389 -16.94 11.23 0.86
N LEU A 390 -16.21 11.46 -0.23
CA LEU A 390 -14.86 12.01 -0.20
C LEU A 390 -14.84 13.52 0.02
N ARG A 391 -15.54 14.28 -0.82
CA ARG A 391 -15.41 15.75 -0.89
C ARG A 391 -16.26 16.46 0.16
N VAL A 392 -17.40 15.90 0.56
CA VAL A 392 -18.19 16.45 1.67
C VAL A 392 -17.52 16.20 3.01
N SER A 393 -17.03 14.98 3.24
CA SER A 393 -16.29 14.66 4.48
C SER A 393 -15.04 15.53 4.61
N ARG A 394 -14.25 15.66 3.53
CA ARG A 394 -13.10 16.57 3.51
C ARG A 394 -13.49 17.99 3.88
N PHE A 395 -14.45 18.56 3.16
CA PHE A 395 -14.89 19.94 3.34
C PHE A 395 -15.33 20.21 4.79
N LEU A 396 -16.16 19.34 5.36
CA LEU A 396 -16.65 19.50 6.73
C LEU A 396 -15.50 19.48 7.76
N LEU A 397 -14.53 18.59 7.61
CA LEU A 397 -13.38 18.55 8.50
C LEU A 397 -12.52 19.82 8.36
N GLU A 398 -12.23 20.26 7.14
CA GLU A 398 -11.41 21.45 6.88
C GLU A 398 -12.12 22.73 7.37
N GLU A 399 -13.41 22.89 7.08
CA GLU A 399 -14.20 24.08 7.40
C GLU A 399 -14.48 24.19 8.91
N VAL A 400 -14.87 23.08 9.55
CA VAL A 400 -15.34 23.12 10.95
C VAL A 400 -14.19 22.98 11.96
N LEU A 401 -13.15 22.20 11.63
CA LEU A 401 -12.00 21.99 12.51
C LEU A 401 -10.78 22.85 12.15
N GLY A 402 -10.74 23.47 10.97
CA GLY A 402 -9.62 24.32 10.54
C GLY A 402 -8.32 23.55 10.29
N VAL A 403 -8.43 22.30 9.84
CA VAL A 403 -7.30 21.36 9.62
C VAL A 403 -7.07 21.12 8.13
N GLU A 404 -5.87 20.67 7.76
CA GLU A 404 -5.58 20.17 6.39
C GLU A 404 -5.86 18.66 6.34
N VAL A 405 -6.74 18.22 5.43
CA VAL A 405 -7.08 16.81 5.26
C VAL A 405 -6.47 16.26 3.97
N THR A 406 -5.44 15.42 4.10
CA THR A 406 -4.75 14.77 2.96
C THR A 406 -4.90 13.26 2.92
N SER A 407 -5.45 12.67 3.98
CA SER A 407 -5.49 11.21 4.18
C SER A 407 -6.93 10.72 4.26
N PHE A 408 -7.18 9.56 3.66
CA PHE A 408 -8.49 8.91 3.66
C PHE A 408 -8.41 7.44 4.06
N ARG A 409 -9.44 6.98 4.77
CA ARG A 409 -9.74 5.56 4.98
C ARG A 409 -11.23 5.38 4.79
N SER A 410 -11.65 4.44 3.95
CA SER A 410 -13.08 4.12 3.84
C SER A 410 -13.55 3.29 5.04
N GLY A 411 -14.83 3.46 5.39
CA GLY A 411 -15.47 2.59 6.36
C GLY A 411 -15.42 1.12 5.96
N TYR A 412 -15.28 0.23 6.93
CA TYR A 412 -15.12 -1.22 6.73
C TYR A 412 -13.96 -1.60 5.78
N LEU A 413 -13.00 -0.71 5.53
CA LEU A 413 -11.97 -0.89 4.52
C LEU A 413 -12.55 -1.18 3.12
N ALA A 414 -13.76 -0.67 2.85
CA ALA A 414 -14.49 -0.92 1.62
C ALA A 414 -13.77 -0.30 0.42
N ASN A 415 -13.45 -1.12 -0.58
CA ASN A 415 -12.49 -0.74 -1.61
C ASN A 415 -13.14 -0.56 -2.99
N HIS A 416 -13.54 0.66 -3.33
CA HIS A 416 -14.17 0.96 -4.63
C HIS A 416 -13.15 0.94 -5.80
N PRO A 417 -13.51 0.43 -7.00
CA PRO A 417 -12.62 0.40 -8.17
C PRO A 417 -12.07 1.75 -8.62
N ALA A 418 -12.92 2.78 -8.60
CA ALA A 418 -12.57 4.16 -8.98
C ALA A 418 -12.05 5.03 -7.81
N LEU A 419 -11.85 4.44 -6.61
CA LEU A 419 -11.34 5.18 -5.46
C LEU A 419 -10.00 5.89 -5.74
N PRO A 420 -9.00 5.30 -6.44
CA PRO A 420 -7.73 5.96 -6.69
C PRO A 420 -7.85 7.32 -7.37
N GLU A 421 -8.58 7.39 -8.49
CA GLU A 421 -8.78 8.63 -9.24
C GLU A 421 -9.74 9.60 -8.54
N ALA A 422 -10.71 9.10 -7.77
CA ALA A 422 -11.58 9.94 -6.96
C ALA A 422 -10.81 10.61 -5.81
N LEU A 423 -9.90 9.90 -5.15
CA LEU A 423 -9.00 10.45 -4.12
C LEU A 423 -8.12 11.57 -4.71
N ALA A 424 -7.47 11.31 -5.85
CA ALA A 424 -6.64 12.30 -6.51
C ALA A 424 -7.44 13.55 -6.90
N ALA A 425 -8.64 13.38 -7.47
CA ALA A 425 -9.50 14.47 -7.92
C ALA A 425 -10.09 15.30 -6.76
N THR A 426 -10.27 14.69 -5.59
CA THR A 426 -10.72 15.36 -4.37
C THR A 426 -9.56 15.85 -3.50
N GLY A 427 -8.32 15.70 -3.98
CA GLY A 427 -7.09 16.25 -3.41
C GLY A 427 -6.52 15.50 -2.20
N TYR A 428 -6.97 14.27 -1.95
CA TYR A 428 -6.27 13.36 -1.06
C TYR A 428 -4.96 12.89 -1.69
N ARG A 429 -3.96 12.64 -0.85
CA ARG A 429 -2.63 12.15 -1.24
C ARG A 429 -2.32 10.76 -0.69
N TYR A 430 -2.96 10.38 0.41
CA TYR A 430 -2.67 9.14 1.13
C TYR A 430 -3.95 8.37 1.43
N SER A 431 -3.87 7.05 1.32
CA SER A 431 -4.95 6.11 1.60
C SER A 431 -4.45 5.02 2.54
N SER A 432 -5.28 4.60 3.48
CA SER A 432 -5.05 3.42 4.33
C SER A 432 -6.30 2.57 4.37
N THR A 433 -6.79 2.20 3.18
CA THR A 433 -8.05 1.48 2.95
C THR A 433 -7.84 -0.02 2.78
N LEU A 434 -6.63 -0.47 2.46
CA LEU A 434 -6.35 -1.88 2.22
C LEU A 434 -5.59 -2.52 3.38
N ALA A 435 -5.84 -3.80 3.59
CA ALA A 435 -5.10 -4.62 4.53
C ALA A 435 -3.82 -5.19 3.89
N ALA A 436 -2.71 -5.21 4.63
CA ALA A 436 -1.39 -5.60 4.14
C ALA A 436 -1.36 -6.99 3.50
N ASN A 437 -1.97 -7.98 4.13
CA ASN A 437 -1.95 -9.35 3.60
C ASN A 437 -2.96 -9.56 2.47
N THR A 438 -3.94 -8.66 2.30
CA THR A 438 -4.79 -8.65 1.11
C THR A 438 -4.03 -8.18 -0.13
N VAL A 439 -3.04 -7.31 0.07
CA VAL A 439 -2.18 -6.75 -1.00
C VAL A 439 -0.79 -7.39 -1.04
N LEU A 440 -0.57 -8.39 -0.19
CA LEU A 440 0.63 -9.25 -0.10
C LEU A 440 1.94 -8.50 0.19
N THR A 441 1.87 -7.26 0.68
CA THR A 441 3.03 -6.41 0.97
C THR A 441 2.76 -5.54 2.20
N HIS A 442 3.80 -5.34 3.01
CA HIS A 442 3.80 -4.38 4.11
C HIS A 442 4.49 -3.06 3.74
N LEU A 443 4.72 -2.79 2.45
CA LEU A 443 5.34 -1.55 1.98
C LEU A 443 4.30 -0.60 1.39
N PRO A 444 4.43 0.71 1.61
CA PRO A 444 3.61 1.70 0.91
C PRO A 444 3.88 1.70 -0.59
N TYR A 445 2.84 1.95 -1.39
CA TYR A 445 2.94 1.95 -2.85
C TYR A 445 2.00 2.95 -3.51
N GLN A 446 2.38 3.42 -4.70
CA GLN A 446 1.54 4.31 -5.50
C GLN A 446 0.35 3.56 -6.10
N LEU A 447 -0.84 4.17 -6.07
CA LEU A 447 -2.07 3.63 -6.63
C LEU A 447 -2.11 3.76 -8.17
N ALA A 448 -2.87 2.87 -8.79
CA ALA A 448 -3.12 2.86 -10.23
C ALA A 448 -4.56 3.30 -10.54
N HIS A 449 -4.73 4.12 -11.56
CA HIS A 449 -6.04 4.58 -12.03
C HIS A 449 -6.93 3.39 -12.40
N ALA A 450 -8.19 3.43 -11.96
CA ALA A 450 -9.20 2.39 -12.16
C ALA A 450 -8.73 0.98 -11.74
N ARG A 451 -7.68 0.89 -10.91
CA ARG A 451 -7.09 -0.40 -10.47
C ARG A 451 -6.74 -1.33 -11.64
N SER A 452 -6.35 -0.73 -12.77
CA SER A 452 -6.06 -1.45 -14.03
C SER A 452 -4.58 -1.78 -14.19
N GLY A 453 -3.69 -0.97 -13.62
CA GLY A 453 -2.24 -1.11 -13.81
C GLY A 453 -1.70 -0.49 -15.10
N ASN A 454 -2.46 0.42 -15.74
CA ASN A 454 -2.03 1.10 -16.97
C ASN A 454 -1.58 2.56 -16.76
N ALA A 455 -2.05 3.20 -15.69
CA ALA A 455 -1.72 4.58 -15.34
C ALA A 455 -1.62 4.70 -13.82
N LEU A 456 -0.77 5.60 -13.33
CA LEU A 456 -0.61 5.88 -11.90
C LEU A 456 -1.36 7.15 -11.52
N VAL A 457 -1.83 7.23 -10.28
CA VAL A 457 -2.37 8.46 -9.68
C VAL A 457 -1.43 8.94 -8.58
N PRO A 458 -1.38 10.24 -8.22
CA PRO A 458 -0.50 10.77 -7.18
C PRO A 458 -1.04 10.48 -5.76
N VAL A 459 -1.46 9.24 -5.52
CA VAL A 459 -1.99 8.76 -4.24
C VAL A 459 -1.22 7.51 -3.82
N TRP A 460 -0.80 7.45 -2.56
CA TRP A 460 -0.06 6.32 -1.99
C TRP A 460 -0.92 5.58 -0.97
N GLU A 461 -0.91 4.26 -1.08
CA GLU A 461 -1.56 3.35 -0.14
C GLU A 461 -0.58 2.95 0.96
N PHE A 462 -1.08 2.91 2.20
CA PHE A 462 -0.41 2.45 3.40
C PHE A 462 -1.23 1.33 4.01
N PRO A 463 -0.90 0.07 3.71
CA PRO A 463 -1.74 -1.05 4.10
C PRO A 463 -1.77 -1.26 5.63
N VAL A 464 -2.96 -1.56 6.15
CA VAL A 464 -3.18 -1.87 7.58
C VAL A 464 -2.56 -3.22 7.91
N THR A 465 -1.69 -3.25 8.92
CA THR A 465 -1.00 -4.46 9.39
C THR A 465 -1.70 -5.06 10.61
N ILE A 466 -1.99 -4.21 11.61
CA ILE A 466 -2.68 -4.60 12.85
C ILE A 466 -4.01 -3.83 12.94
N GLU A 467 -5.09 -4.52 13.31
CA GLU A 467 -6.37 -3.93 13.72
C GLU A 467 -6.87 -4.59 15.01
N ASP A 468 -7.92 -4.04 15.62
CA ASP A 468 -8.33 -4.28 17.01
C ASP A 468 -9.71 -4.97 17.19
N GLU A 469 -10.45 -5.21 16.12
CA GLU A 469 -11.78 -5.83 16.12
C GLU A 469 -11.73 -7.36 16.18
N LYS A 470 -10.66 -7.98 15.65
CA LYS A 470 -10.54 -9.45 15.70
C LYS A 470 -10.16 -9.97 17.09
N PRO A 471 -10.72 -11.12 17.51
CA PRO A 471 -10.31 -11.81 18.73
C PRO A 471 -8.93 -12.46 18.59
N PRO A 472 -8.17 -12.63 19.70
CA PRO A 472 -8.41 -12.08 21.04
C PRO A 472 -8.36 -10.55 21.05
N ARG A 473 -8.88 -9.91 22.12
CA ARG A 473 -8.89 -8.43 22.22
C ARG A 473 -7.48 -7.89 22.07
N LEU A 474 -7.33 -6.69 21.48
CA LEU A 474 -6.02 -6.10 21.14
C LEU A 474 -4.98 -6.19 22.28
N GLY A 475 -5.35 -5.79 23.50
CA GLY A 475 -4.45 -5.83 24.65
C GLY A 475 -4.02 -7.24 25.09
N ASP A 476 -4.86 -8.25 24.85
CA ASP A 476 -4.58 -9.66 25.17
C ASP A 476 -3.61 -10.31 24.16
N ARG A 477 -3.35 -9.64 23.01
CA ARG A 477 -2.46 -10.11 21.94
C ARG A 477 -1.27 -9.18 21.67
N PHE A 478 -0.82 -8.45 22.69
CA PHE A 478 0.33 -7.54 22.59
C PHE A 478 1.58 -8.22 22.01
N ASP A 479 1.99 -9.36 22.57
CA ASP A 479 3.22 -10.05 22.13
C ASP A 479 3.11 -10.54 20.69
N ALA A 480 1.95 -11.09 20.29
CA ALA A 480 1.72 -11.50 18.91
C ALA A 480 1.72 -10.33 17.91
N ALA A 481 1.24 -9.14 18.33
CA ALA A 481 1.33 -7.94 17.50
C ALA A 481 2.78 -7.46 17.39
N VAL A 482 3.56 -7.52 18.47
CA VAL A 482 5.00 -7.22 18.47
C VAL A 482 5.74 -8.16 17.53
N ASP A 483 5.50 -9.47 17.59
CA ASP A 483 6.14 -10.45 16.68
C ASP A 483 5.89 -10.08 15.20
N VAL A 484 4.64 -9.74 14.85
CA VAL A 484 4.30 -9.31 13.48
C VAL A 484 5.01 -8.01 13.11
N ILE A 485 5.08 -7.04 14.02
CA ILE A 485 5.75 -5.75 13.76
C ILE A 485 7.26 -5.96 13.62
N ASP A 486 7.89 -6.80 14.43
CA ASP A 486 9.31 -7.13 14.32
C ASP A 486 9.61 -7.86 12.99
N ASP A 487 8.78 -8.82 12.57
CA ASP A 487 8.91 -9.48 11.27
C ASP A 487 8.79 -8.46 10.10
N VAL A 488 7.83 -7.54 10.18
CA VAL A 488 7.64 -6.50 9.16
C VAL A 488 8.81 -5.53 9.11
N THR A 489 9.19 -4.99 10.26
CA THR A 489 10.20 -3.92 10.35
C THR A 489 11.63 -4.44 10.18
N GLY A 490 11.90 -5.69 10.55
CA GLY A 490 13.17 -6.38 10.30
C GLY A 490 13.52 -6.51 8.82
N HIS A 491 12.55 -6.33 7.93
CA HIS A 491 12.75 -6.29 6.48
C HIS A 491 12.53 -4.90 5.86
N GLY A 492 12.49 -3.86 6.68
CA GLY A 492 12.27 -2.48 6.24
C GLY A 492 10.83 -2.19 5.82
N GLY A 493 9.87 -3.04 6.20
CA GLY A 493 8.44 -2.80 6.00
C GLY A 493 7.88 -1.69 6.90
N VAL A 494 6.62 -1.32 6.64
CA VAL A 494 5.88 -0.33 7.43
C VAL A 494 4.72 -1.03 8.13
N ALA A 495 4.74 -1.02 9.47
CA ALA A 495 3.63 -1.50 10.26
C ALA A 495 2.61 -0.37 10.47
N THR A 496 1.40 -0.53 9.95
CA THR A 496 0.28 0.39 10.22
C THR A 496 -0.69 -0.24 11.20
N VAL A 497 -0.94 0.42 12.33
CA VAL A 497 -1.86 -0.04 13.39
C VAL A 497 -3.14 0.79 13.31
N LEU A 498 -4.29 0.11 13.30
CA LEU A 498 -5.63 0.67 13.34
C LEU A 498 -6.25 0.37 14.70
N ILE A 499 -6.71 1.42 15.40
CA ILE A 499 -7.40 1.32 16.69
C ILE A 499 -8.71 2.11 16.64
N HIS A 500 -9.84 1.48 16.95
CA HIS A 500 -11.07 2.19 17.25
C HIS A 500 -11.02 2.65 18.72
N PRO A 501 -11.04 3.96 19.02
CA PRO A 501 -10.96 4.46 20.39
C PRO A 501 -12.32 4.35 21.12
N ASP A 502 -13.06 3.26 20.94
CA ASP A 502 -14.35 3.00 21.60
C ASP A 502 -14.22 2.72 23.11
N ILE A 503 -13.01 2.39 23.59
CA ILE A 503 -12.68 2.14 24.99
C ILE A 503 -11.25 2.57 25.34
N THR A 504 -11.06 3.17 26.52
CA THR A 504 -9.75 3.61 27.05
C THR A 504 -9.02 2.57 27.91
N GLY A 505 -9.55 1.35 28.02
CA GLY A 505 -8.91 0.25 28.74
C GLY A 505 -7.83 -0.40 27.91
N HIS A 506 -8.02 -1.68 27.57
CA HIS A 506 -7.00 -2.50 26.92
C HIS A 506 -6.46 -1.96 25.59
N LYS A 507 -7.18 -1.07 24.89
CA LYS A 507 -6.73 -0.48 23.61
C LYS A 507 -5.74 0.67 23.82
N LEU A 508 -6.02 1.55 24.77
CA LEU A 508 -5.10 2.63 25.16
C LEU A 508 -3.85 2.05 25.82
N GLU A 509 -4.03 1.08 26.73
CA GLU A 509 -2.89 0.37 27.35
C GLU A 509 -2.00 -0.32 26.31
N PHE A 510 -2.60 -0.90 25.26
CA PHE A 510 -1.84 -1.48 24.16
C PHE A 510 -1.01 -0.43 23.42
N GLU A 511 -1.61 0.71 23.06
CA GLU A 511 -0.92 1.80 22.37
C GLU A 511 0.25 2.35 23.18
N GLU A 512 0.02 2.67 24.45
CA GLU A 512 1.06 3.20 25.34
C GLU A 512 2.24 2.22 25.45
N ARG A 513 1.93 0.94 25.70
CA ARG A 513 2.95 -0.12 25.76
C ARG A 513 3.69 -0.28 24.45
N LEU A 514 3.00 -0.14 23.31
CA LEU A 514 3.61 -0.29 21.99
C LEU A 514 4.58 0.84 21.69
N MET A 515 4.17 2.08 21.98
CA MET A 515 5.03 3.25 21.81
C MET A 515 6.25 3.20 22.71
N ASP A 516 6.08 2.78 23.97
CA ASP A 516 7.19 2.64 24.92
C ASP A 516 8.16 1.51 24.49
N HIS A 517 7.63 0.40 23.97
CA HIS A 517 8.44 -0.71 23.49
C HIS A 517 9.36 -0.32 22.32
N TYR A 518 8.87 0.51 21.39
CA TYR A 518 9.60 0.90 20.19
C TYR A 518 10.24 2.29 20.25
N ALA A 519 10.21 2.96 21.41
CA ALA A 519 10.80 4.28 21.61
C ALA A 519 12.28 4.31 21.19
N GLY A 520 12.62 5.23 20.29
CA GLY A 520 13.98 5.39 19.77
C GLY A 520 14.47 4.28 18.82
N ARG A 521 13.63 3.30 18.49
CA ARG A 521 13.95 2.20 17.56
C ARG A 521 13.24 2.33 16.22
N LEU A 522 11.93 2.53 16.26
CA LEU A 522 11.10 2.68 15.05
C LEU A 522 10.74 4.15 14.84
N TRP A 523 10.74 4.57 13.59
CA TRP A 523 10.16 5.86 13.23
C TRP A 523 8.65 5.77 13.48
N MET A 524 8.14 6.62 14.35
CA MET A 524 6.72 6.74 14.68
C MET A 524 6.19 8.09 14.19
N GLY A 525 4.93 8.13 13.77
CA GLY A 525 4.37 9.34 13.19
C GLY A 525 3.01 9.14 12.53
N SER A 526 2.48 10.23 11.98
CA SER A 526 1.20 10.24 11.28
C SER A 526 1.35 9.80 9.82
N LEU A 527 0.26 9.31 9.24
CA LEU A 527 0.17 8.93 7.84
C LEU A 527 0.61 10.06 6.90
N ARG A 528 0.34 11.33 7.20
CA ARG A 528 0.82 12.48 6.41
C ARG A 528 2.33 12.67 6.49
N GLN A 529 2.95 12.44 7.65
CA GLN A 529 4.41 12.51 7.78
C GLN A 529 5.07 11.40 6.95
N PHE A 530 4.60 10.17 7.12
CA PHE A 530 5.03 9.02 6.32
C PHE A 530 4.76 9.21 4.83
N GLY A 531 3.56 9.69 4.51
CA GLY A 531 3.09 9.98 3.16
C GLY A 531 4.00 10.96 2.42
N ARG A 532 4.38 12.07 3.07
CA ARG A 532 5.29 13.07 2.48
C ARG A 532 6.67 12.48 2.20
N TRP A 533 7.21 11.70 3.13
CA TRP A 533 8.51 11.06 2.95
C TRP A 533 8.48 9.99 1.84
N TRP A 534 7.49 9.10 1.88
CA TRP A 534 7.35 8.01 0.91
C TRP A 534 7.04 8.52 -0.50
N SER A 535 6.19 9.55 -0.65
CA SER A 535 5.95 10.15 -1.98
C SER A 535 7.20 10.80 -2.54
N ALA A 536 7.93 11.58 -1.73
CA ALA A 536 9.17 12.23 -2.15
C ALA A 536 10.23 11.21 -2.56
N ARG A 537 10.45 10.19 -1.72
CA ARG A 537 11.34 9.04 -2.01
C ARG A 537 10.95 8.34 -3.31
N SER A 538 9.67 8.00 -3.47
CA SER A 538 9.17 7.23 -4.61
C SER A 538 9.21 7.99 -5.94
N LEU A 539 9.26 9.33 -5.89
CA LEU A 539 9.33 10.20 -7.05
C LEU A 539 10.76 10.63 -7.41
N ALA A 540 11.71 10.50 -6.48
CA ALA A 540 13.10 10.86 -6.73
C ALA A 540 13.77 9.90 -7.74
N GLU A 541 14.58 10.47 -8.63
CA GLU A 541 15.48 9.73 -9.50
C GLU A 541 16.87 9.75 -8.87
N VAL A 542 17.36 8.59 -8.43
CA VAL A 542 18.67 8.43 -7.77
C VAL A 542 19.57 7.55 -8.63
N ASP A 543 20.79 7.99 -8.88
CA ASP A 543 21.82 7.28 -9.64
C ASP A 543 23.16 7.31 -8.89
N PHE A 544 23.95 6.25 -9.03
CA PHE A 544 25.26 6.14 -8.40
C PHE A 544 26.26 5.59 -9.40
N ASP A 545 27.39 6.27 -9.58
CA ASP A 545 28.43 5.91 -10.54
C ASP A 545 29.69 5.30 -9.90
N GLY A 546 29.62 4.95 -8.61
CA GLY A 546 30.76 4.45 -7.83
C GLY A 546 31.43 5.52 -6.98
N ASP A 547 31.33 6.80 -7.34
CA ASP A 547 31.99 7.91 -6.65
C ASP A 547 31.02 8.98 -6.13
N ALA A 548 29.90 9.19 -6.81
CA ALA A 548 28.91 10.19 -6.41
C ALA A 548 27.48 9.72 -6.68
N VAL A 549 26.57 10.17 -5.83
CA VAL A 549 25.13 10.01 -6.02
C VAL A 549 24.60 11.22 -6.75
N ALA A 550 24.05 11.02 -7.94
CA ALA A 550 23.25 12.01 -8.65
C ALA A 550 21.77 11.81 -8.29
N VAL A 551 21.10 12.87 -7.88
CA VAL A 551 19.69 12.82 -7.46
C VAL A 551 18.92 13.95 -8.13
N THR A 552 17.72 13.64 -8.64
CA THR A 552 16.73 14.62 -9.05
C THR A 552 15.45 14.36 -8.28
N ALA A 553 15.06 15.32 -7.43
CA ALA A 553 13.91 15.17 -6.54
C ALA A 553 12.87 16.28 -6.80
N PRO A 554 11.64 15.94 -7.25
CA PRO A 554 10.58 16.94 -7.46
C PRO A 554 10.03 17.49 -6.13
N GLU A 555 10.05 16.65 -5.09
CA GLU A 555 9.74 17.00 -3.71
C GLU A 555 11.02 17.04 -2.87
N THR A 556 10.99 17.70 -1.71
CA THR A 556 12.16 17.73 -0.82
C THR A 556 12.37 16.38 -0.17
N LEU A 557 13.58 15.84 -0.29
CA LEU A 557 14.02 14.65 0.43
C LEU A 557 14.51 15.05 1.82
N THR A 558 14.10 14.27 2.82
CA THR A 558 14.51 14.45 4.21
C THR A 558 15.00 13.10 4.71
N ASP A 559 16.23 13.06 5.22
CA ASP A 559 16.88 11.88 5.79
C ASP A 559 16.79 10.60 4.93
N LEU A 560 16.80 10.73 3.59
CA LEU A 560 16.71 9.56 2.71
C LEU A 560 18.05 8.81 2.69
N VAL A 561 18.04 7.55 3.11
CA VAL A 561 19.24 6.70 3.10
C VAL A 561 19.43 6.04 1.74
N ILE A 562 20.61 6.18 1.16
CA ILE A 562 21.12 5.35 0.07
C ILE A 562 22.11 4.36 0.66
N LEU A 563 21.86 3.07 0.46
CA LEU A 563 22.68 1.97 0.98
C LEU A 563 23.61 1.46 -0.12
N PHE A 564 24.84 1.10 0.24
CA PHE A 564 25.85 0.51 -0.65
C PHE A 564 26.22 -0.90 -0.18
N PRO A 565 25.42 -1.94 -0.53
CA PRO A 565 25.49 -3.24 0.11
C PRO A 565 26.84 -3.96 -0.01
N LYS A 566 27.59 -3.75 -1.10
CA LYS A 566 28.92 -4.39 -1.30
C LYS A 566 30.03 -3.74 -0.47
N THR A 567 29.91 -2.47 -0.10
CA THR A 567 30.92 -1.75 0.72
C THR A 567 30.50 -1.60 2.17
N GLY A 568 29.23 -1.84 2.49
CA GLY A 568 28.65 -1.64 3.83
C GLY A 568 28.42 -0.17 4.20
N GLY A 569 28.63 0.76 3.25
CA GLY A 569 28.43 2.19 3.47
C GLY A 569 27.00 2.66 3.25
N SER A 570 26.72 3.90 3.66
CA SER A 570 25.48 4.61 3.36
C SER A 570 25.70 6.09 3.16
N LEU A 571 24.83 6.74 2.39
CA LEU A 571 24.73 8.19 2.24
C LEU A 571 23.35 8.66 2.69
N VAL A 572 23.27 9.74 3.45
CA VAL A 572 22.00 10.39 3.81
C VAL A 572 21.80 11.62 2.94
N LEU A 573 20.66 11.67 2.25
CA LEU A 573 20.21 12.83 1.48
C LEU A 573 19.18 13.59 2.30
N ASP A 574 19.55 14.78 2.77
CA ASP A 574 18.69 15.67 3.55
C ASP A 574 18.60 17.06 2.92
N GLY A 575 17.40 17.65 2.93
CA GLY A 575 17.09 18.94 2.33
C GLY A 575 17.22 19.00 0.79
N VAL A 576 17.28 17.86 0.10
CA VAL A 576 17.52 17.82 -1.35
C VAL A 576 16.23 18.08 -2.14
N ARG A 577 16.24 19.11 -2.99
CA ARG A 577 15.19 19.39 -3.98
C ARG A 577 15.82 19.82 -5.30
N GLY A 578 15.23 19.40 -6.42
CA GLY A 578 15.81 19.60 -7.75
C GLY A 578 16.95 18.62 -8.03
N SER A 579 17.87 18.98 -8.91
CA SER A 579 19.01 18.15 -9.28
C SER A 579 20.25 18.49 -8.46
N GLN A 580 20.84 17.48 -7.83
CA GLN A 580 22.08 17.61 -7.07
C GLN A 580 23.00 16.41 -7.33
N ARG A 581 24.29 16.60 -7.08
CA ARG A 581 25.31 15.55 -7.13
C ARG A 581 26.12 15.58 -5.85
N VAL A 582 26.08 14.50 -5.10
CA VAL A 582 26.65 14.38 -3.75
C VAL A 582 27.79 13.35 -3.79
N PRO A 583 29.04 13.75 -3.53
CA PRO A 583 30.16 12.81 -3.45
C PRO A 583 29.95 11.77 -2.35
N VAL A 584 30.32 10.52 -2.63
CA VAL A 584 30.37 9.44 -1.63
C VAL A 584 31.82 9.36 -1.15
N ALA A 585 32.05 9.62 0.14
CA ALA A 585 33.36 9.43 0.72
C ALA A 585 33.73 7.95 0.62
N ARG A 586 34.84 7.65 -0.08
CA ARG A 586 35.40 6.29 -0.06
C ARG A 586 35.87 6.01 1.38
N PRO A 587 35.53 4.84 1.96
CA PRO A 587 35.95 4.49 3.31
C PRO A 587 37.47 4.45 3.46
#